data_AF-A0A150TDG6-F1
#
_entry.id   AF-A0A150TDG6-F1
#
_cell.length_a   1.000
_cell.length_b   1.000
_cell.length_c   1.000
_cell.angle_alpha   90.00
_cell.angle_beta   90.00
_cell.angle_gamma   90.00
#
_symmetry.space_group_name_H-M   'P 1'
#
loop_
_entity.id
_entity.type
_entity.pdbx_description
1 polymer ?
#
loop_
_entity_poly.entity_id
_entity_poly.type
_entity_poly.pdbx_seq_one_letter_code
_entity_poly.pdbx_strand_id
1 'polypeptide(L)'
;MGDLEKIRSRKDLSDRLIHITQDLSTLQAIVQSGFIRPTFAPRNMVHADGETRNSIRGPYPAVCFSEMPLAALKELCALDLYKQRYHPYAVSYDRTLLFSQGARPVVYGGEDILDALPDPHKYLWVRLKLEQDSAYYSIDWTHEREWRIRFRPEDREDRFMYDGVPLEFGHRLKPTSIQFIVKSRADSAALQKTIAGLAATQHGACAEPQWYAGYVNRLQADAPKIHVLDDLA
;
A
#
# COMPACT_ATOMS: atom_id res chain seq x y z
N MET A 1 -19.21 -22.74 -3.73
CA MET A 1 -17.92 -22.05 -3.52
C MET A 1 -18.11 -20.58 -3.86
N GLY A 2 -18.01 -19.70 -2.87
CA GLY A 2 -18.15 -18.25 -3.06
C GLY A 2 -16.99 -17.67 -3.87
N ASP A 3 -17.15 -16.47 -4.43
CA ASP A 3 -16.11 -15.87 -5.28
C ASP A 3 -14.80 -15.59 -4.53
N LEU A 4 -14.86 -15.27 -3.24
CA LEU A 4 -13.66 -15.16 -2.39
C LEU A 4 -12.95 -16.49 -2.19
N GLU A 5 -13.68 -17.60 -2.10
CA GLU A 5 -13.08 -18.94 -1.97
C GLU A 5 -12.34 -19.34 -3.26
N LYS A 6 -12.87 -18.96 -4.43
CA LYS A 6 -12.16 -19.11 -5.72
C LYS A 6 -10.83 -18.37 -5.69
N ILE A 7 -10.80 -17.13 -5.21
CA ILE A 7 -9.56 -16.35 -5.10
C ILE A 7 -8.57 -17.00 -4.12
N ARG A 8 -9.03 -17.40 -2.93
CA ARG A 8 -8.18 -18.06 -1.92
C ARG A 8 -7.62 -19.41 -2.37
N SER A 9 -8.29 -20.09 -3.29
CA SER A 9 -7.81 -21.38 -3.83
C SER A 9 -6.72 -21.23 -4.90
N ARG A 10 -6.56 -20.02 -5.46
CA ARG A 10 -5.58 -19.72 -6.52
C ARG A 10 -4.23 -19.39 -5.88
N LYS A 11 -3.15 -19.88 -6.51
CA LYS A 11 -1.77 -19.64 -6.05
C LYS A 11 -1.21 -18.29 -6.49
N ASP A 12 -1.83 -17.68 -7.50
CA ASP A 12 -1.43 -16.42 -8.12
C ASP A 12 -2.27 -15.22 -7.65
N LEU A 13 -3.34 -15.47 -6.89
CA LEU A 13 -4.26 -14.45 -6.38
C LEU A 13 -4.32 -14.49 -4.85
N SER A 14 -4.65 -13.36 -4.27
CA SER A 14 -4.76 -13.09 -2.85
C SER A 14 -6.05 -12.32 -2.58
N ASP A 15 -6.61 -12.51 -1.39
CA ASP A 15 -7.67 -11.66 -0.85
C ASP A 15 -7.14 -10.48 -0.04
N ARG A 16 -5.83 -10.24 -0.13
CA ARG A 16 -5.13 -9.16 0.56
C ARG A 16 -4.46 -8.20 -0.41
N LEU A 17 -4.39 -6.94 0.01
CA LEU A 17 -3.65 -5.88 -0.67
C LEU A 17 -2.44 -5.49 0.18
N ILE A 18 -1.29 -5.35 -0.47
CA ILE A 18 0.01 -5.15 0.19
C ILE A 18 0.58 -3.79 -0.20
N HIS A 19 0.82 -2.92 0.78
CA HIS A 19 1.62 -1.70 0.60
C HIS A 19 3.07 -2.00 0.95
N ILE A 20 3.94 -2.06 -0.05
CA ILE A 20 5.37 -2.36 0.09
C ILE A 20 6.11 -1.06 0.45
N THR A 21 6.96 -1.12 1.48
CA THR A 21 7.77 0.00 1.97
C THR A 21 9.24 -0.16 1.58
N GLN A 22 9.98 0.94 1.63
CA GLN A 22 11.39 0.95 1.25
C GLN A 22 12.27 0.24 2.28
N ASP A 23 11.96 0.33 3.56
CA ASP A 23 12.77 -0.32 4.60
C ASP A 23 11.96 -0.52 5.88
N LEU A 24 12.59 -1.17 6.87
CA LEU A 24 12.03 -1.36 8.19
C LEU A 24 11.74 -0.02 8.88
N SER A 25 12.58 1.00 8.68
CA SER A 25 12.41 2.30 9.35
C SER A 25 11.15 3.02 8.87
N THR A 26 10.82 2.90 7.57
CA THR A 26 9.60 3.40 6.96
C THR A 26 8.38 2.65 7.50
N LEU A 27 8.47 1.32 7.61
CA LEU A 27 7.41 0.52 8.22
C LEU A 27 7.17 0.90 9.68
N GLN A 28 8.24 1.10 10.46
CA GLN A 28 8.16 1.55 11.85
C GLN A 28 7.53 2.95 11.94
N ALA A 29 7.87 3.88 11.05
CA ALA A 29 7.26 5.21 10.99
C ALA A 29 5.77 5.15 10.65
N ILE A 30 5.35 4.25 9.77
CA ILE A 30 3.94 3.98 9.48
C ILE A 30 3.22 3.42 10.73
N VAL A 31 3.84 2.48 11.44
CA VAL A 31 3.28 1.95 12.70
C VAL A 31 3.19 3.03 13.79
N GLN A 32 4.20 3.89 13.90
CA GLN A 32 4.22 4.99 14.86
C GLN A 32 3.19 6.08 14.53
N SER A 33 2.94 6.36 13.25
CA SER A 33 1.92 7.34 12.85
C SER A 33 0.50 6.75 12.82
N GLY A 34 0.39 5.43 12.61
CA GLY A 34 -0.88 4.71 12.50
C GLY A 34 -1.57 4.86 11.13
N PHE A 35 -0.89 5.44 10.14
CA PHE A 35 -1.42 5.60 8.78
C PHE A 35 -0.34 5.64 7.70
N ILE A 36 -0.73 5.38 6.46
CA ILE A 36 0.11 5.47 5.27
C ILE A 36 -0.23 6.76 4.53
N ARG A 37 0.76 7.63 4.34
CA ARG A 37 0.58 8.91 3.62
C ARG A 37 0.48 8.70 2.10
N PRO A 38 -0.49 9.34 1.42
CA PRO A 38 -0.61 9.29 -0.01
C PRO A 38 0.44 10.20 -0.64
N THR A 39 0.90 9.85 -1.84
CA THR A 39 1.79 10.71 -2.62
C THR A 39 1.34 10.75 -4.07
N PHE A 40 1.96 11.59 -4.89
CA PHE A 40 1.82 11.48 -6.35
C PHE A 40 2.81 10.48 -6.97
N ALA A 41 3.55 9.75 -6.14
CA ALA A 41 4.62 8.84 -6.55
C ALA A 41 5.61 9.54 -7.50
N PRO A 42 6.38 10.53 -6.97
CA PRO A 42 7.34 11.26 -7.77
C PRO A 42 8.42 10.32 -8.31
N ARG A 43 8.86 10.57 -9.54
CA ARG A 43 9.93 9.81 -10.19
C ARG A 43 11.17 10.69 -10.23
N ASN A 44 12.32 10.09 -9.91
CA ASN A 44 13.62 10.76 -10.02
C ASN A 44 14.15 10.82 -11.47
N MET A 45 13.35 10.37 -12.44
CA MET A 45 13.73 10.45 -13.86
C MET A 45 13.24 11.76 -14.47
N VAL A 46 14.20 12.50 -15.01
CA VAL A 46 13.96 13.67 -15.85
C VAL A 46 13.69 13.19 -17.27
N HIS A 47 12.58 13.60 -17.85
CA HIS A 47 12.24 13.29 -19.23
C HIS A 47 13.05 14.16 -20.21
N ALA A 48 13.02 13.84 -21.51
CA ALA A 48 13.79 14.52 -22.54
C ALA A 48 13.48 16.03 -22.65
N ASP A 49 12.31 16.45 -22.15
CA ASP A 49 11.85 17.83 -22.06
C ASP A 49 12.30 18.56 -20.77
N GLY A 50 13.07 17.89 -19.91
CA GLY A 50 13.54 18.45 -18.64
C GLY A 50 12.53 18.34 -17.49
N GLU A 51 11.35 17.78 -17.71
CA GLU A 51 10.33 17.66 -16.66
C GLU A 51 10.43 16.32 -15.91
N THR A 52 10.22 16.37 -14.60
CA THR A 52 9.91 15.17 -13.81
C THR A 52 8.40 14.96 -13.81
N ARG A 53 7.98 13.71 -13.98
CA ARG A 53 6.57 13.36 -14.00
C ARG A 53 6.25 12.37 -12.89
N ASN A 54 5.24 12.71 -12.12
CA ASN A 54 4.60 11.81 -11.17
C ASN A 54 4.04 10.56 -11.87
N SER A 55 3.98 9.40 -11.22
CA SER A 55 3.29 8.24 -11.82
C SER A 55 1.78 8.23 -11.54
N ILE A 56 1.34 8.98 -10.52
CA ILE A 56 -0.09 9.22 -10.25
C ILE A 56 -0.52 10.52 -10.94
N ARG A 57 -1.67 10.47 -11.62
CA ARG A 57 -2.24 11.59 -12.40
C ARG A 57 -3.51 12.14 -11.75
N GLY A 58 -3.92 13.32 -12.20
CA GLY A 58 -5.09 14.03 -11.68
C GLY A 58 -4.80 14.83 -10.41
N PRO A 59 -5.84 15.34 -9.75
CA PRO A 59 -5.71 16.30 -8.66
C PRO A 59 -5.42 15.66 -7.30
N TYR A 60 -5.51 14.33 -7.18
CA TYR A 60 -5.46 13.63 -5.90
C TYR A 60 -4.29 12.67 -5.80
N PRO A 61 -3.50 12.72 -4.71
CA PRO A 61 -2.50 11.71 -4.42
C PRO A 61 -3.19 10.40 -3.99
N ALA A 62 -2.45 9.30 -4.02
CA ALA A 62 -2.97 7.99 -3.60
C ALA A 62 -1.94 7.20 -2.79
N VAL A 63 -2.46 6.26 -2.00
CA VAL A 63 -1.68 5.12 -1.50
C VAL A 63 -1.87 3.96 -2.46
N CYS A 64 -0.76 3.38 -2.88
CA CYS A 64 -0.71 2.25 -3.79
C CYS A 64 -0.54 0.93 -3.02
N PHE A 65 -1.19 -0.12 -3.51
CA PHE A 65 -1.07 -1.47 -3.02
C PHE A 65 -0.93 -2.43 -4.20
N SER A 66 -0.38 -3.59 -3.94
CA SER A 66 -0.39 -4.71 -4.88
C SER A 66 -1.25 -5.84 -4.35
N GLU A 67 -2.09 -6.40 -5.21
CA GLU A 67 -2.72 -7.69 -4.94
C GLU A 67 -1.73 -8.80 -5.27
N MET A 68 -1.14 -9.42 -4.25
CA MET A 68 -0.31 -10.60 -4.49
C MET A 68 -0.26 -11.54 -3.28
N PRO A 69 -0.11 -12.85 -3.51
CA PRO A 69 0.26 -13.82 -2.48
C PRO A 69 1.64 -13.50 -1.86
N LEU A 70 1.85 -13.90 -0.60
CA LEU A 70 3.15 -13.71 0.06
C LEU A 70 4.31 -14.42 -0.64
N ALA A 71 4.06 -15.58 -1.25
CA ALA A 71 5.06 -16.29 -2.04
C ALA A 71 5.50 -15.47 -3.27
N ALA A 72 4.54 -14.84 -3.97
CA ALA A 72 4.85 -13.95 -5.10
C ALA A 72 5.61 -12.69 -4.65
N LEU A 73 5.34 -12.17 -3.45
CA LEU A 73 6.14 -11.07 -2.87
C LEU A 73 7.58 -11.52 -2.60
N LYS A 74 7.79 -12.73 -2.06
CA LYS A 74 9.13 -13.32 -1.86
C LYS A 74 9.90 -13.42 -3.18
N GLU A 75 9.25 -13.93 -4.22
CA GLU A 75 9.83 -14.01 -5.56
C GLU A 75 10.18 -12.61 -6.10
N LEU A 76 9.26 -11.64 -6.00
CA LEU A 76 9.49 -10.26 -6.43
C LEU A 76 10.70 -9.62 -5.72
N CYS A 77 10.81 -9.78 -4.40
CA CYS A 77 11.93 -9.26 -3.62
C CYS A 77 13.26 -9.98 -3.90
N ALA A 78 13.24 -11.19 -4.47
CA ALA A 78 14.44 -11.93 -4.84
C ALA A 78 15.04 -11.48 -6.18
N LEU A 79 14.23 -10.87 -7.05
CA LEU A 79 14.68 -10.38 -8.37
C LEU A 79 15.67 -9.22 -8.23
N ASP A 80 16.84 -9.33 -8.87
CA ASP A 80 17.91 -8.34 -8.80
C ASP A 80 17.47 -6.92 -9.23
N LEU A 81 16.59 -6.85 -10.23
CA LEU A 81 16.00 -5.59 -10.73
C LEU A 81 15.16 -4.86 -9.66
N TYR A 82 14.63 -5.59 -8.68
CA TYR A 82 13.75 -5.06 -7.64
C TYR A 82 14.41 -4.96 -6.27
N LYS A 83 15.62 -5.51 -6.06
CA LYS A 83 16.39 -5.37 -4.81
C LYS A 83 16.66 -3.91 -4.41
N GLN A 84 16.59 -2.97 -5.37
CA GLN A 84 16.75 -1.53 -5.11
C GLN A 84 15.43 -0.79 -4.90
N ARG A 85 14.28 -1.40 -5.20
CA ARG A 85 12.97 -0.72 -5.23
C ARG A 85 11.94 -1.35 -4.30
N TYR A 86 11.92 -2.67 -4.17
CA TYR A 86 10.99 -3.40 -3.32
C TYR A 86 11.77 -4.19 -2.27
N HIS A 87 11.71 -3.68 -1.05
CA HIS A 87 12.22 -4.37 0.10
C HIS A 87 11.11 -5.17 0.78
N PRO A 88 11.44 -6.26 1.47
CA PRO A 88 10.49 -7.18 2.08
C PRO A 88 9.87 -6.61 3.38
N TYR A 89 9.40 -5.37 3.33
CA TYR A 89 8.72 -4.68 4.42
C TYR A 89 7.39 -4.17 3.89
N ALA A 90 6.29 -4.51 4.56
CA ALA A 90 4.99 -4.12 4.04
C ALA A 90 3.88 -4.13 5.10
N VAL A 91 2.81 -3.40 4.78
CA VAL A 91 1.52 -3.47 5.45
C VAL A 91 0.55 -4.21 4.55
N SER A 92 -0.16 -5.20 5.09
CA SER A 92 -1.12 -6.01 4.35
C SER A 92 -2.52 -5.87 4.95
N TYR A 93 -3.49 -5.54 4.10
CA TYR A 93 -4.88 -5.32 4.44
C TYR A 93 -5.79 -6.39 3.84
N ASP A 94 -6.94 -6.62 4.47
CA ASP A 94 -8.05 -7.30 3.82
C ASP A 94 -8.55 -6.45 2.64
N ARG A 95 -8.69 -7.07 1.46
CA ARG A 95 -9.10 -6.35 0.25
C ARG A 95 -10.54 -5.85 0.33
N THR A 96 -11.45 -6.63 0.94
CA THR A 96 -12.87 -6.24 1.06
C THR A 96 -13.01 -5.04 1.97
N LEU A 97 -12.23 -5.03 3.05
CA LEU A 97 -12.10 -3.88 3.96
C LEU A 97 -11.61 -2.64 3.20
N LEU A 98 -10.46 -2.70 2.51
CA LEU A 98 -9.94 -1.53 1.78
C LEU A 98 -10.90 -1.08 0.66
N PHE A 99 -11.57 -2.01 -0.03
CA PHE A 99 -12.56 -1.67 -1.05
C PHE A 99 -13.74 -0.88 -0.46
N SER A 100 -14.21 -1.24 0.74
CA SER A 100 -15.28 -0.50 1.43
C SER A 100 -14.85 0.93 1.80
N GLN A 101 -13.55 1.19 1.92
CA GLN A 101 -12.97 2.50 2.19
C GLN A 101 -12.69 3.31 0.92
N GLY A 102 -12.94 2.72 -0.26
CA GLY A 102 -12.77 3.39 -1.55
C GLY A 102 -11.53 2.98 -2.32
N ALA A 103 -10.76 1.98 -1.87
CA ALA A 103 -9.71 1.40 -2.70
C ALA A 103 -10.31 0.77 -3.96
N ARG A 104 -9.65 0.95 -5.10
CA ARG A 104 -10.06 0.40 -6.40
C ARG A 104 -8.86 -0.15 -7.16
N PRO A 105 -9.04 -1.18 -8.01
CA PRO A 105 -7.99 -1.59 -8.93
C PRO A 105 -7.69 -0.46 -9.92
N VAL A 106 -6.44 -0.38 -10.36
CA VAL A 106 -6.02 0.57 -11.40
C VAL A 106 -6.57 0.17 -12.78
N VAL A 107 -6.57 1.12 -13.70
CA VAL A 107 -6.86 0.92 -15.13
C VAL A 107 -5.56 1.07 -15.90
N TYR A 108 -5.13 -0.02 -16.53
CA TYR A 108 -3.94 -0.04 -17.37
C TYR A 108 -4.29 0.39 -18.79
N GLY A 109 -3.55 1.35 -19.35
CA GLY A 109 -3.81 1.82 -20.71
C GLY A 109 -2.83 2.88 -21.22
N GLY A 110 -3.02 3.27 -22.48
CA GLY A 110 -2.31 4.39 -23.09
C GLY A 110 -2.79 5.75 -22.57
N GLU A 111 -2.26 6.83 -23.13
CA GLU A 111 -2.67 8.22 -22.83
C GLU A 111 -4.15 8.46 -23.22
N ASP A 112 -4.65 7.76 -24.23
CA ASP A 112 -6.06 7.80 -24.64
C ASP A 112 -7.01 7.42 -23.49
N ILE A 113 -6.65 6.41 -22.70
CA ILE A 113 -7.41 6.03 -21.50
C ILE A 113 -7.27 7.09 -20.40
N LEU A 114 -6.09 7.69 -20.24
CA LEU A 114 -5.87 8.77 -19.27
C LEU A 114 -6.75 9.98 -19.60
N ASP A 115 -6.83 10.35 -20.87
CA ASP A 115 -7.59 11.50 -21.37
C ASP A 115 -9.10 11.26 -21.26
N ALA A 116 -9.54 10.02 -21.43
CA ALA A 116 -10.94 9.63 -21.26
C ALA A 116 -11.40 9.57 -19.79
N LEU A 117 -10.48 9.44 -18.83
CA LEU A 117 -10.82 9.38 -17.41
C LEU A 117 -11.18 10.78 -16.87
N PRO A 118 -12.30 10.93 -16.13
CA PRO A 118 -12.58 12.17 -15.40
C PRO A 118 -11.45 12.47 -14.41
N ASP A 119 -11.11 13.75 -14.23
CA ASP A 119 -9.99 14.18 -13.36
C ASP A 119 -9.96 13.50 -11.98
N PRO A 120 -11.09 13.35 -11.25
CA PRO A 120 -11.11 12.66 -9.96
C PRO A 120 -10.69 11.18 -9.98
N HIS A 121 -10.66 10.55 -11.15
CA HIS A 121 -10.34 9.14 -11.37
C HIS A 121 -9.00 8.91 -12.07
N LYS A 122 -8.32 9.96 -12.54
CA LYS A 122 -7.00 9.83 -13.18
C LYS A 122 -5.95 9.21 -12.26
N TYR A 123 -6.15 9.26 -10.94
CA TYR A 123 -5.30 8.54 -9.99
C TYR A 123 -5.33 7.03 -10.19
N LEU A 124 -6.35 6.46 -10.84
CA LEU A 124 -6.43 5.03 -11.13
C LEU A 124 -5.65 4.64 -12.38
N TRP A 125 -5.19 5.58 -13.20
CA TRP A 125 -4.51 5.23 -14.44
C TRP A 125 -3.07 4.77 -14.19
N VAL A 126 -2.67 3.73 -14.91
CA VAL A 126 -1.29 3.25 -15.01
C VAL A 126 -0.93 3.08 -16.48
N ARG A 127 0.18 3.68 -16.90
CA ARG A 127 0.65 3.57 -18.27
C ARG A 127 0.93 2.11 -18.64
N LEU A 128 0.35 1.66 -19.75
CA LEU A 128 0.62 0.38 -20.40
C LEU A 128 0.99 0.64 -21.86
N LYS A 129 2.16 0.17 -22.28
CA LYS A 129 2.63 0.22 -23.68
C LYS A 129 3.36 -1.09 -24.00
N LEU A 130 2.65 -2.04 -24.60
CA LEU A 130 3.20 -3.35 -24.95
C LEU A 130 3.97 -3.33 -26.28
N GLU A 131 3.58 -2.46 -27.20
CA GLU A 131 4.23 -2.34 -28.51
C GLU A 131 5.63 -1.74 -28.35
N GLN A 132 6.63 -2.49 -28.81
CA GLN A 132 7.99 -2.00 -29.04
C GLN A 132 8.02 -1.37 -30.43
N ASP A 133 8.15 -0.06 -30.51
CA ASP A 133 8.70 0.56 -31.71
C ASP A 133 10.18 0.80 -31.44
N SER A 134 11.02 0.70 -32.47
CA SER A 134 12.48 0.50 -32.41
C SER A 134 13.29 1.52 -31.56
N ALA A 135 12.64 2.58 -31.07
CA ALA A 135 13.20 3.60 -30.19
C ALA A 135 12.81 3.50 -28.69
N TYR A 136 11.86 2.64 -28.28
CA TYR A 136 11.34 2.61 -26.90
C TYR A 136 11.16 1.20 -26.34
N TYR A 137 11.48 1.01 -25.06
CA TYR A 137 11.18 -0.21 -24.31
C TYR A 137 9.67 -0.31 -24.00
N SER A 138 9.16 -1.55 -23.93
CA SER A 138 7.79 -1.82 -23.50
C SER A 138 7.58 -1.47 -22.03
N ILE A 139 6.48 -0.79 -21.71
CA ILE A 139 6.10 -0.43 -20.35
C ILE A 139 4.94 -1.33 -19.91
N ASP A 140 5.20 -2.26 -19.00
CA ASP A 140 4.20 -3.17 -18.46
C ASP A 140 4.31 -3.29 -16.93
N TRP A 141 3.32 -2.69 -16.24
CA TRP A 141 3.16 -2.75 -14.79
C TRP A 141 1.98 -3.65 -14.37
N THR A 142 1.41 -4.42 -15.29
CA THR A 142 0.24 -5.28 -14.99
C THR A 142 0.56 -6.36 -13.97
N HIS A 143 1.83 -6.79 -13.91
CA HIS A 143 2.34 -7.72 -12.90
C HIS A 143 2.19 -7.22 -11.46
N GLU A 144 2.14 -5.89 -11.22
CA GLU A 144 1.97 -5.32 -9.89
C GLU A 144 0.54 -5.49 -9.36
N ARG A 145 -0.44 -5.79 -10.24
CA ARG A 145 -1.87 -5.87 -9.94
C ARG A 145 -2.28 -4.75 -8.98
N GLU A 146 -2.02 -3.52 -9.41
CA GLU A 146 -2.02 -2.35 -8.53
C GLU A 146 -3.45 -1.96 -8.13
N TRP A 147 -3.59 -1.57 -6.88
CA TRP A 147 -4.78 -0.97 -6.30
C TRP A 147 -4.41 0.37 -5.72
N ARG A 148 -5.32 1.34 -5.82
CA ARG A 148 -5.12 2.67 -5.26
C ARG A 148 -6.30 3.10 -4.44
N ILE A 149 -6.00 3.82 -3.37
CA ILE A 149 -6.97 4.59 -2.62
C ILE A 149 -6.52 6.03 -2.66
N ARG A 150 -7.34 6.89 -3.28
CA ARG A 150 -7.04 8.31 -3.35
C ARG A 150 -7.31 8.97 -2.01
N PHE A 151 -6.61 10.07 -1.77
CA PHE A 151 -6.89 10.97 -0.67
C PHE A 151 -7.41 12.30 -1.20
N ARG A 152 -8.61 12.70 -0.78
CA ARG A 152 -9.10 14.07 -0.95
C ARG A 152 -9.06 14.81 0.38
N PRO A 153 -8.82 16.13 0.37
CA PRO A 153 -9.00 16.96 1.56
C PRO A 153 -10.39 16.79 2.20
N GLU A 154 -11.44 16.64 1.38
CA GLU A 154 -12.81 16.41 1.86
C GLU A 154 -13.02 15.01 2.47
N ASP A 155 -12.13 14.05 2.19
CA ASP A 155 -12.19 12.74 2.84
C ASP A 155 -11.77 12.82 4.33
N ARG A 156 -11.23 13.97 4.79
CA ARG A 156 -10.86 14.22 6.20
C ARG A 156 -12.03 14.12 7.18
N GLU A 157 -13.24 14.46 6.72
CA GLU A 157 -14.44 14.49 7.58
C GLU A 157 -15.23 13.17 7.53
N ASP A 158 -15.12 12.39 6.44
CA ASP A 158 -16.02 11.25 6.18
C ASP A 158 -15.36 9.86 6.08
N ARG A 159 -14.06 9.76 5.71
CA ARG A 159 -13.44 8.46 5.33
C ARG A 159 -12.04 8.22 5.88
N PHE A 160 -11.23 9.26 5.97
CA PHE A 160 -9.86 9.18 6.51
C PHE A 160 -9.73 10.29 7.54
N MET A 161 -9.71 9.96 8.83
CA MET A 161 -9.49 10.97 9.88
C MET A 161 -8.09 11.64 9.80
N TYR A 162 -7.22 11.23 8.86
CA TYR A 162 -5.81 11.62 8.78
C TYR A 162 -5.39 11.99 7.36
N ASP A 163 -4.18 12.55 7.23
CA ASP A 163 -3.46 12.76 5.97
C ASP A 163 -3.06 11.44 5.26
N GLY A 164 -3.87 10.39 5.38
CA GLY A 164 -3.59 9.10 4.79
C GLY A 164 -4.51 7.97 5.20
N VAL A 165 -4.18 6.78 4.72
CA VAL A 165 -4.95 5.56 4.93
C VAL A 165 -4.60 5.00 6.30
N PRO A 166 -5.54 4.92 7.25
CA PRO A 166 -5.22 4.40 8.56
C PRO A 166 -4.84 2.92 8.45
N LEU A 167 -3.97 2.48 9.34
CA LEU A 167 -3.72 1.06 9.54
C LEU A 167 -5.01 0.39 10.00
N GLU A 168 -5.76 1.04 10.89
CA GLU A 168 -6.99 0.51 11.45
C GLU A 168 -8.21 1.40 11.16
N PHE A 169 -9.27 0.78 10.65
CA PHE A 169 -10.57 1.44 10.47
C PHE A 169 -11.43 1.14 11.71
N GLY A 170 -11.51 2.09 12.66
CA GLY A 170 -12.18 1.87 13.94
C GLY A 170 -13.64 1.42 13.82
N HIS A 171 -14.14 0.67 14.83
CA HIS A 171 -15.51 0.20 15.18
C HIS A 171 -16.56 -0.18 14.12
N ARG A 172 -16.54 0.35 12.90
CA ARG A 172 -17.52 0.07 11.84
C ARG A 172 -17.27 -1.26 11.13
N LEU A 173 -16.07 -1.81 11.24
CA LEU A 173 -15.69 -3.08 10.63
C LEU A 173 -14.95 -3.89 11.70
N LYS A 174 -15.25 -5.19 11.84
CA LYS A 174 -14.58 -6.07 12.81
C LYS A 174 -13.06 -5.86 12.71
N PRO A 175 -12.30 -5.93 13.81
CA PRO A 175 -10.84 -5.81 13.76
C PRO A 175 -10.30 -6.93 12.86
N THR A 176 -10.06 -6.61 11.59
CA THR A 176 -9.42 -7.50 10.65
C THR A 176 -7.94 -7.20 10.79
N SER A 177 -7.26 -8.07 11.53
CA SER A 177 -5.82 -8.06 11.80
C SER A 177 -5.04 -7.48 10.62
N ILE A 178 -4.57 -6.25 10.79
CA ILE A 178 -3.50 -5.72 9.94
C ILE A 178 -2.35 -6.71 10.06
N GLN A 179 -1.78 -7.06 8.92
CA GLN A 179 -0.64 -7.96 8.91
C GLN A 179 0.56 -7.18 8.46
N PHE A 180 1.68 -7.37 9.15
CA PHE A 180 2.96 -6.83 8.74
C PHE A 180 3.77 -7.91 8.07
N ILE A 181 4.60 -7.51 7.14
CA ILE A 181 5.57 -8.38 6.48
C ILE A 181 6.94 -7.76 6.73
N VAL A 182 7.88 -8.58 7.16
CA VAL A 182 9.26 -8.20 7.41
C VAL A 182 10.19 -9.25 6.82
N LYS A 183 11.45 -8.87 6.58
CA LYS A 183 12.45 -9.78 6.01
C LYS A 183 12.73 -10.97 6.90
N SER A 184 13.21 -10.67 8.12
CA SER A 184 13.84 -11.63 9.01
C SER A 184 13.18 -11.67 10.39
N ARG A 185 13.52 -12.70 11.17
CA ARG A 185 13.09 -12.81 12.58
C ARG A 185 13.62 -11.66 13.44
N ALA A 186 14.81 -11.15 13.13
CA ALA A 186 15.39 -10.00 13.82
C ALA A 186 14.55 -8.73 13.57
N ASP A 187 14.11 -8.51 12.33
CA ASP A 187 13.23 -7.39 11.99
C ASP A 187 11.85 -7.54 12.61
N SER A 188 11.34 -8.77 12.70
CA SER A 188 10.09 -9.06 13.43
C SER A 188 10.22 -8.65 14.91
N ALA A 189 11.31 -9.04 15.58
CA ALA A 189 11.55 -8.64 16.97
C ALA A 189 11.70 -7.11 17.11
N ALA A 190 12.36 -6.45 16.16
CA ALA A 190 12.49 -5.00 16.13
C ALA A 190 11.14 -4.29 15.96
N LEU A 191 10.27 -4.77 15.06
CA LEU A 191 8.94 -4.23 14.86
C LEU A 191 8.03 -4.47 16.07
N GLN A 192 8.10 -5.65 16.69
CA GLN A 192 7.39 -5.94 17.95
C GLN A 192 7.82 -4.99 19.06
N LYS A 193 9.11 -4.69 19.18
CA LYS A 193 9.62 -3.71 20.13
C LYS A 193 9.07 -2.30 19.83
N THR A 194 8.97 -1.92 18.56
CA THR A 194 8.31 -0.66 18.16
C THR A 194 6.86 -0.62 18.62
N ILE A 195 6.08 -1.68 18.36
CA ILE A 195 4.66 -1.78 18.76
C ILE A 195 4.50 -1.70 20.28
N ALA A 196 5.30 -2.46 21.03
CA ALA A 196 5.28 -2.47 22.49
C ALA A 196 5.73 -1.12 23.09
N GLY A 197 6.58 -0.38 22.39
CA GLY A 197 7.08 0.93 22.80
C GLY A 197 6.16 2.11 22.45
N LEU A 198 5.07 1.88 21.72
CA LEU A 198 4.12 2.96 21.40
C LEU A 198 3.48 3.47 22.70
N ALA A 199 3.67 4.75 23.01
CA ALA A 199 2.92 5.41 24.05
C ALA A 199 1.65 6.04 23.44
N ALA A 200 0.49 5.77 24.05
CA ALA A 200 -0.78 6.41 23.68
C ALA A 200 -0.74 7.95 23.75
N THR A 201 0.29 8.52 24.39
CA THR A 201 0.53 9.95 24.57
C THR A 201 1.62 10.54 23.67
N GLN A 202 2.42 9.72 22.95
CA GLN A 202 3.46 10.21 22.04
C GLN A 202 2.82 10.74 20.75
N HIS A 203 2.50 12.03 20.78
CA HIS A 203 1.87 12.74 19.67
C HIS A 203 2.91 13.40 18.75
N GLY A 204 3.23 12.73 17.65
CA GLY A 204 3.89 13.35 16.51
C GLY A 204 2.84 14.01 15.60
N ALA A 205 2.47 15.25 15.88
CA ALA A 205 1.70 16.13 14.98
C ALA A 205 0.26 15.68 14.59
N CYS A 206 -0.45 14.92 15.42
CA CYS A 206 -1.80 14.46 15.11
C CYS A 206 -2.88 15.23 15.91
N ALA A 207 -3.96 15.64 15.24
CA ALA A 207 -4.97 16.56 15.78
C ALA A 207 -5.99 15.92 16.75
N GLU A 208 -6.04 14.59 16.87
CA GLU A 208 -7.02 13.88 17.72
C GLU A 208 -6.39 12.82 18.65
N PRO A 209 -6.19 13.15 19.94
CA PRO A 209 -5.58 12.24 20.90
C PRO A 209 -6.35 10.97 21.23
N GLN A 210 -7.68 10.98 21.11
CA GLN A 210 -8.52 9.84 21.49
C GLN A 210 -8.45 8.68 20.50
N TRP A 211 -8.41 8.96 19.18
CA TRP A 211 -8.25 7.90 18.19
C TRP A 211 -6.89 7.21 18.32
N TYR A 212 -5.80 7.98 18.42
CA TYR A 212 -4.45 7.41 18.43
C TYR A 212 -4.25 6.52 19.65
N ALA A 213 -4.75 6.94 20.81
CA ALA A 213 -4.81 6.08 21.99
C ALA A 213 -5.59 4.79 21.72
N GLY A 214 -6.74 4.87 21.06
CA GLY A 214 -7.51 3.70 20.65
C GLY A 214 -6.77 2.76 19.68
N TYR A 215 -6.09 3.31 18.67
CA TYR A 215 -5.25 2.57 17.73
C TYR A 215 -4.10 1.86 18.46
N VAL A 216 -3.35 2.57 19.30
CA VAL A 216 -2.24 2.00 20.08
C VAL A 216 -2.74 0.88 20.98
N ASN A 217 -3.84 1.11 21.72
CA ASN A 217 -4.42 0.12 22.62
C ASN A 217 -4.83 -1.17 21.86
N ARG A 218 -5.48 -1.04 20.70
CA ARG A 218 -5.91 -2.19 19.91
C ARG A 218 -4.73 -2.90 19.24
N LEU A 219 -3.79 -2.17 18.67
CA LEU A 219 -2.58 -2.76 18.07
C LEU A 219 -1.78 -3.58 19.09
N GLN A 220 -1.66 -3.08 20.33
CA GLN A 220 -0.95 -3.79 21.40
C GLN A 220 -1.77 -4.97 21.96
N ALA A 221 -3.09 -4.86 22.02
CA ALA A 221 -3.97 -5.92 22.50
C ALA A 221 -4.13 -7.07 21.50
N ASP A 222 -4.29 -6.75 20.21
CA ASP A 222 -4.58 -7.74 19.15
C ASP A 222 -3.35 -8.52 18.71
N ALA A 223 -2.14 -8.04 19.04
CA ALA A 223 -0.86 -8.63 18.65
C ALA A 223 -0.82 -9.00 17.15
N PRO A 224 -0.70 -7.99 16.26
CA PRO A 224 -0.87 -8.17 14.82
C PRO A 224 0.05 -9.26 14.27
N LYS A 225 -0.46 -10.04 13.32
CA LYS A 225 0.33 -11.09 12.67
C LYS A 225 1.48 -10.46 11.88
N ILE A 226 2.70 -10.86 12.19
CA ILE A 226 3.91 -10.48 11.46
C ILE A 226 4.40 -11.70 10.69
N HIS A 227 4.46 -11.60 9.37
CA HIS A 227 5.03 -12.63 8.50
C HIS A 227 6.51 -12.34 8.29
N VAL A 228 7.34 -13.36 8.49
CA VAL A 228 8.77 -13.32 8.19
C VAL A 228 8.96 -13.94 6.82
N LEU A 229 9.40 -13.14 5.85
CA LEU A 229 9.50 -13.58 4.45
C LEU A 229 10.55 -14.68 4.27
N ASP A 230 11.65 -14.62 5.02
CA ASP A 230 12.71 -15.64 5.02
C ASP A 230 12.24 -17.00 5.57
N ASP A 231 11.14 -17.03 6.35
CA ASP A 231 10.55 -18.27 6.89
C ASP A 231 9.55 -18.93 5.92
N LEU A 232 9.14 -18.24 4.85
CA LEU A 232 8.27 -18.84 3.84
C LEU A 232 9.06 -19.91 3.07
N ALA A 233 8.45 -21.07 2.81
CA ALA A 233 9.02 -22.09 1.94
C ALA A 233 9.12 -21.55 0.50
#